data_AF-A0A820PCR0-F1
#
_entry.id   AF-A0A820PCR0-F1
#
_cell.length_a   1.000
_cell.length_b   1.000
_cell.length_c   1.000
_cell.angle_alpha   90.00
_cell.angle_beta   90.00
_cell.angle_gamma   90.00
#
_symmetry.space_group_name_H-M   'P 1'
#
loop_
_entity.id
_entity.type
_entity.pdbx_description
1 polymer ?
#
loop_
_entity_poly.entity_id
_entity_poly.type
_entity_poly.pdbx_seq_one_letter_code
_entity_poly.pdbx_strand_id
1 'polypeptide(L)'
;ILLLSDKQINNIPDRTLLKNLGHWLGLITIGRNKPIIATDLEVKSLVIEAYHTGPQDLLYIIPFVSKILESCAKSKIFQQPNPW
;
A
#
# COMPACT_ATOMS: atom_id res chain seq x y z
N ILE A 1 3.10 6.42 10.94
CA ILE A 1 4.45 7.00 11.08
C ILE A 1 5.07 7.24 9.69
N LEU A 2 5.48 6.22 8.94
CA LEU A 2 6.11 6.41 7.61
C LEU A 2 5.21 7.04 6.53
N LEU A 3 3.89 6.86 6.63
CA LEU A 3 2.95 7.52 5.70
C LEU A 3 2.78 9.02 5.98
N LEU A 4 3.09 9.45 7.20
CA LEU A 4 2.90 10.82 7.71
C LEU A 4 4.22 11.58 7.84
N SER A 5 5.36 10.93 7.59
CA SER A 5 6.68 11.56 7.66
C SER A 5 6.93 12.42 6.42
N ASP A 6 7.79 13.44 6.57
CA ASP A 6 8.26 14.24 5.44
C ASP A 6 9.03 13.35 4.43
N LYS A 7 8.55 13.32 3.20
CA LYS A 7 8.99 12.34 2.18
C LYS A 7 10.17 12.89 1.41
N GLN A 8 11.37 12.52 1.83
CA GLN A 8 12.59 12.93 1.12
C GLN A 8 12.92 11.98 -0.03
N ILE A 9 13.27 12.53 -1.20
CA ILE A 9 13.57 11.74 -2.42
C ILE A 9 14.70 10.73 -2.17
N ASN A 10 15.73 11.12 -1.42
CA ASN A 10 16.95 10.33 -1.20
C ASN A 10 16.85 9.37 -0.01
N ASN A 11 15.72 9.32 0.69
CA ASN A 11 15.54 8.41 1.82
C ASN A 11 15.11 7.01 1.34
N ILE A 12 16.07 6.31 0.74
CA ILE A 12 15.93 4.93 0.23
C ILE A 12 15.58 3.92 1.35
N PRO A 13 16.13 4.01 2.57
CA PRO A 13 15.79 3.09 3.66
C PRO A 13 14.30 3.12 4.00
N ASP A 14 13.70 4.29 4.20
CA ASP A 14 12.29 4.41 4.58
C ASP A 14 11.35 3.94 3.47
N ARG A 15 11.70 4.22 2.20
CA ARG A 15 10.97 3.67 1.05
C ARG A 15 10.99 2.15 1.05
N THR A 16 12.14 1.54 1.37
CA THR A 16 12.28 0.09 1.41
C THR A 16 11.51 -0.50 2.58
N LEU A 17 11.57 0.13 3.75
CA LEU A 17 10.82 -0.27 4.93
C LEU A 17 9.31 -0.20 4.68
N LEU A 18 8.81 0.90 4.14
CA LEU A 18 7.40 1.07 3.81
C LEU A 18 6.94 0.00 2.81
N LYS A 19 7.70 -0.24 1.75
CA LYS A 19 7.44 -1.33 0.78
C LYS A 19 7.37 -2.70 1.45
N ASN A 20 8.29 -3.01 2.37
CA ASN A 20 8.32 -4.28 3.08
C ASN A 20 7.10 -4.44 4.01
N LEU A 21 6.68 -3.37 4.67
CA LEU A 21 5.46 -3.34 5.48
C LEU A 21 4.20 -3.54 4.63
N GLY A 22 4.13 -2.94 3.43
CA GLY A 22 3.03 -3.17 2.50
C GLY A 22 2.92 -4.64 2.07
N HIS A 23 4.06 -5.28 1.78
CA HIS A 23 4.09 -6.71 1.45
C HIS A 23 3.63 -7.56 2.64
N TRP A 24 4.15 -7.30 3.84
CA TRP A 24 3.75 -8.01 5.05
C TRP A 24 2.25 -7.84 5.34
N LEU A 25 1.73 -6.62 5.23
CA LEU A 25 0.31 -6.31 5.40
C LEU A 25 -0.55 -7.15 4.46
N GLY A 26 -0.23 -7.14 3.16
CA GLY A 26 -0.94 -7.94 2.16
C GLY A 26 -0.95 -9.44 2.50
N LEU A 27 0.18 -9.99 3.00
CA LEU A 27 0.27 -11.41 3.37
C LEU A 27 -0.59 -11.78 4.57
N ILE A 28 -0.75 -10.88 5.55
CA ILE A 28 -1.51 -11.17 6.78
C ILE A 28 -3.01 -10.81 6.67
N THR A 29 -3.40 -9.98 5.70
CA THR A 29 -4.79 -9.61 5.42
C THR A 29 -5.32 -10.27 4.16
N ILE A 30 -5.09 -9.65 2.99
CA ILE A 30 -5.64 -10.04 1.69
C ILE A 30 -5.28 -11.49 1.36
N GLY A 31 -4.01 -11.87 1.53
CA GLY A 31 -3.52 -13.23 1.29
C GLY A 31 -4.16 -14.30 2.18
N ARG A 32 -4.84 -13.89 3.26
CA ARG A 32 -5.63 -14.74 4.17
C ARG A 32 -7.13 -14.51 4.04
N ASN A 33 -7.57 -13.93 2.92
CA ASN A 33 -8.97 -13.62 2.64
C ASN A 33 -9.61 -12.68 3.67
N LYS A 34 -8.82 -11.77 4.28
CA LYS A 34 -9.32 -10.73 5.18
C LYS A 34 -9.19 -9.35 4.51
N PRO A 35 -10.22 -8.50 4.55
CA PRO A 35 -10.14 -7.16 3.98
C PRO A 35 -9.17 -6.28 4.79
N ILE A 36 -8.60 -5.28 4.14
CA ILE A 36 -8.08 -4.09 4.82
C ILE A 36 -9.26 -3.12 4.91
N ILE A 37 -9.67 -2.77 6.12
CA ILE A 37 -10.85 -1.94 6.38
C ILE A 37 -10.46 -0.47 6.20
N ALA A 38 -11.31 0.32 5.54
CA ALA A 38 -11.02 1.72 5.23
C ALA A 38 -10.77 2.59 6.47
N THR A 39 -11.36 2.25 7.62
CA THR A 39 -11.11 2.92 8.91
C THR A 39 -9.68 2.72 9.42
N ASP A 40 -9.03 1.61 9.06
CA ASP A 40 -7.64 1.33 9.43
C ASP A 40 -6.68 1.87 8.36
N LEU A 41 -7.00 1.65 7.09
CA LEU A 41 -6.21 2.10 5.95
C LEU A 41 -7.05 2.18 4.67
N GLU A 42 -7.36 3.39 4.22
CA GLU A 42 -8.04 3.61 2.94
C GLU A 42 -7.04 3.65 1.78
N VAL A 43 -6.78 2.47 1.19
CA VAL A 43 -5.77 2.28 0.13
C VAL A 43 -6.04 3.15 -1.10
N LYS A 44 -7.30 3.33 -1.50
CA LYS A 44 -7.68 4.15 -2.66
C LYS A 44 -7.36 5.63 -2.43
N SER A 45 -7.77 6.18 -1.28
CA SER A 45 -7.52 7.58 -0.94
C SER A 45 -6.03 7.88 -0.82
N LEU A 46 -5.21 6.95 -0.31
CA LEU A 46 -3.76 7.12 -0.29
C LEU A 46 -3.16 7.39 -1.68
N VAL A 47 -3.62 6.67 -2.71
CA VAL A 47 -3.13 6.87 -4.08
C VAL A 47 -3.60 8.21 -4.63
N ILE A 48 -4.85 8.59 -4.36
CA ILE A 48 -5.43 9.86 -4.80
C ILE A 48 -4.73 11.05 -4.13
N GLU A 49 -4.51 11.00 -2.82
CA GLU A 49 -3.80 12.03 -2.07
C GLU A 49 -2.35 12.15 -2.55
N ALA A 50 -1.64 11.04 -2.74
CA ALA A 50 -0.28 11.06 -3.26
C ALA A 50 -0.19 11.71 -4.65
N TYR A 51 -1.20 11.48 -5.50
CA TYR A 51 -1.29 12.12 -6.81
C TYR A 51 -1.41 13.65 -6.69
N HIS A 52 -2.19 14.15 -5.73
CA HIS A 52 -2.35 15.58 -5.49
C HIS A 52 -1.13 16.25 -4.84
N THR A 53 -0.47 15.58 -3.88
CA THR A 53 0.71 16.13 -3.20
C THR A 53 1.95 16.15 -4.10
N GLY A 54 2.07 15.16 -4.99
CA GLY A 54 3.00 15.20 -6.12
C GLY A 54 3.98 14.02 -6.20
N PRO A 55 5.00 14.13 -7.07
CA PRO A 55 5.86 13.00 -7.43
C PRO A 55 6.61 12.36 -6.25
N GLN A 56 6.95 13.14 -5.23
CA GLN A 56 7.67 12.63 -4.05
C GLN A 56 6.80 11.64 -3.27
N ASP A 57 5.53 11.95 -3.05
CA ASP A 57 4.59 11.04 -2.40
C ASP A 57 4.34 9.79 -3.23
N LEU A 58 4.18 9.93 -4.55
CA LEU A 58 3.98 8.80 -5.44
C LEU A 58 5.13 7.79 -5.37
N LEU A 59 6.37 8.25 -5.23
CA LEU A 59 7.56 7.37 -5.08
C LEU A 59 7.50 6.48 -3.84
N TYR A 60 6.76 6.88 -2.79
CA TYR A 60 6.56 6.09 -1.58
C TYR A 60 5.28 5.25 -1.67
N ILE A 61 4.18 5.86 -2.10
CA ILE A 61 2.84 5.25 -2.02
C ILE A 61 2.63 4.19 -3.09
N ILE A 62 3.08 4.40 -4.32
CA ILE A 62 2.85 3.42 -5.39
C ILE A 62 3.53 2.07 -5.08
N PRO A 63 4.83 2.00 -4.73
CA PRO A 63 5.46 0.71 -4.39
C PRO A 63 4.82 0.05 -3.16
N PHE A 64 4.38 0.84 -2.17
CA PHE A 64 3.69 0.33 -0.99
C PHE A 64 2.36 -0.35 -1.36
N VAL A 65 1.50 0.34 -2.12
CA VAL A 65 0.20 -0.17 -2.54
C VAL A 65 0.36 -1.37 -3.47
N SER A 66 1.28 -1.32 -4.44
CA SER A 66 1.57 -2.47 -5.30
C SER A 66 1.96 -3.70 -4.49
N LYS A 67 2.77 -3.56 -3.43
CA LYS A 67 3.14 -4.67 -2.56
C LYS A 67 2.00 -5.25 -1.73
N ILE A 68 1.01 -4.45 -1.36
CA ILE A 68 -0.22 -4.96 -0.74
C ILE A 68 -0.98 -5.82 -1.75
N LEU A 69 -1.21 -5.28 -2.96
CA LEU A 69 -2.02 -5.89 -4.01
C LEU A 69 -1.42 -7.17 -4.62
N GLU A 70 -0.10 -7.37 -4.52
CA GLU A 70 0.55 -8.64 -4.89
C GLU A 70 -0.08 -9.85 -4.16
N SER A 71 -0.63 -9.65 -2.96
CA SER A 71 -1.28 -10.72 -2.20
C SER A 71 -2.67 -11.10 -2.71
N CYS A 72 -3.29 -10.28 -3.58
CA CYS A 72 -4.57 -10.60 -4.21
C CYS A 72 -4.51 -11.89 -5.02
N ALA A 73 -3.38 -12.17 -5.69
CA ALA A 73 -3.18 -13.39 -6.48
C ALA A 73 -3.21 -14.68 -5.64
N LYS A 74 -3.03 -14.58 -4.32
CA LYS A 74 -3.08 -15.70 -3.38
C LYS A 74 -4.45 -15.84 -2.70
N SER A 75 -5.32 -14.85 -2.86
CA SER A 75 -6.63 -14.80 -2.23
C SER A 75 -7.69 -15.42 -3.13
N LYS A 76 -8.58 -16.23 -2.55
CA LYS A 76 -9.78 -16.72 -3.26
C LYS A 76 -10.87 -15.65 -3.35
N ILE A 77 -10.84 -14.66 -2.45
CA ILE A 77 -11.84 -13.59 -2.37
C ILE A 77 -11.40 -12.37 -3.17
N PHE A 78 -10.15 -11.93 -2.99
CA PHE A 78 -9.64 -10.65 -3.52
C PHE A 78 -8.90 -10.78 -4.86
N GLN A 79 -8.85 -11.97 -5.47
CA GLN A 79 -8.40 -12.10 -6.86
C GLN A 79 -9.34 -11.34 -7.83
N GLN A 80 -8.84 -10.97 -9.00
CA GLN A 80 -9.68 -10.33 -10.02
C GLN A 80 -10.88 -11.22 -10.38
N PRO A 81 -12.08 -10.66 -10.62
CA PRO A 81 -12.42 -9.22 -10.71
C PRO A 81 -13.05 -8.65 -9.42
N ASN A 82 -12.46 -8.88 -8.25
CA ASN A 82 -13.00 -8.36 -7.00
C ASN A 82 -13.16 -6.82 -7.00
N PRO A 83 -14.27 -6.27 -6.46
CA PRO A 83 -14.57 -4.83 -6.50
C PRO A 83 -13.95 -3.99 -5.37
N TRP A 84 -13.32 -4.61 -4.37
CA TRP A 84 -12.60 -3.95 -3.28
C TRP A 84 -11.40 -3.16 -3.81
#